data_AF-A0AAN9M517-F1
#
_entry.id   AF-A0AAN9M517-F1
#
_cell.length_a   1.000
_cell.length_b   1.000
_cell.length_c   1.000
_cell.angle_alpha   90.00
_cell.angle_beta   90.00
_cell.angle_gamma   90.00
#
_symmetry.space_group_name_H-M   'P 1'
#
loop_
_entity.id
_entity.type
_entity.pdbx_description
1 polymer ?
#
loop_
_entity_poly.entity_id
_entity_poly.type
_entity_poly.pdbx_seq_one_letter_code
_entity_poly.pdbx_strand_id
1 'polypeptide(L)'
;MVLSIPSFKYIFLMQNENLGKRLAHDYPFLEAEVAYCARHEYCESAIDFISRRSRLAFLDTDAAGRALSRVIQILGSEHKWDKTRQKQQMLKAKEFWRLLNPKKMLNSMMGSIIIVAVGVEEHDVIVW
;
A
#
# COMPACT_ATOMS: atom_id res chain seq x y z
N MET A 1 21.44 -5.36 9.92
CA MET A 1 21.38 -4.84 11.30
C MET A 1 20.34 -3.73 11.27
N VAL A 2 19.05 -4.01 11.42
CA VAL A 2 18.40 -4.30 12.69
C VAL A 2 17.29 -5.32 12.43
N LEU A 3 17.41 -6.51 13.03
CA LEU A 3 16.34 -7.49 13.07
C LEU A 3 15.28 -6.96 14.04
N SER A 4 14.09 -6.69 13.52
CA SER A 4 12.81 -7.22 13.99
C SER A 4 12.76 -7.66 15.47
N ILE A 5 12.97 -6.72 16.40
CA ILE A 5 12.37 -6.82 17.72
C ILE A 5 11.25 -5.79 17.68
N PRO A 6 9.96 -6.18 17.83
CA PRO A 6 8.92 -5.19 18.01
C PRO A 6 9.26 -4.45 19.29
N SER A 7 9.78 -3.23 19.16
CA SER A 7 9.97 -2.31 20.27
C SER A 7 8.71 -2.36 21.14
N PHE A 8 8.87 -2.38 22.46
CA PHE A 8 7.79 -2.58 23.45
C PHE A 8 6.51 -1.75 23.15
N LYS A 9 6.69 -0.61 22.47
CA LYS A 9 5.67 0.28 21.93
C LYS A 9 4.69 -0.36 20.93
N TYR A 10 5.15 -1.26 20.05
CA TYR A 10 4.31 -1.96 19.08
C TYR A 10 3.44 -3.04 19.73
N ILE A 11 3.99 -3.73 20.73
CA ILE A 11 3.29 -4.80 21.47
C ILE A 11 2.00 -4.27 22.10
N PHE A 12 2.04 -3.05 22.65
CA PHE A 12 0.87 -2.40 23.25
C PHE A 12 -0.26 -2.12 22.24
N LEU A 13 0.07 -1.68 21.01
CA LEU A 13 -0.91 -1.45 19.94
C LEU A 13 -1.48 -2.76 19.39
N MET A 14 -0.65 -3.81 19.30
CA MET A 14 -1.08 -5.13 18.83
C MET A 14 -2.09 -5.76 19.78
N GLN A 15 -1.87 -5.64 21.10
CA GLN A 15 -2.71 -6.25 22.12
C GLN A 15 -4.02 -5.48 22.36
N ASN A 16 -3.99 -4.14 22.35
CA ASN A 16 -5.19 -3.35 22.64
C ASN A 16 -6.11 -3.14 21.43
N GLU A 17 -5.56 -3.05 20.22
CA GLU A 17 -6.31 -2.62 19.04
C GLU A 17 -6.39 -3.70 17.94
N ASN A 18 -5.92 -4.92 18.23
CA ASN A 18 -5.91 -6.06 17.31
C ASN A 18 -5.17 -5.77 15.98
N LEU A 19 -4.14 -4.92 16.04
CA LEU A 19 -3.30 -4.52 14.89
C LEU A 19 -2.05 -5.42 14.73
N GLY A 20 -2.11 -6.66 15.24
CA GLY A 20 -1.04 -7.65 15.14
C GLY A 20 -0.89 -8.29 13.76
N LYS A 21 -1.76 -7.96 12.80
CA LYS A 21 -1.74 -8.52 11.45
C LYS A 21 -0.62 -7.89 10.62
N ARG A 22 -0.06 -8.71 9.72
CA ARG A 22 0.90 -8.26 8.72
C ARG A 22 0.18 -7.55 7.58
N LEU A 23 0.75 -6.45 7.09
CA LEU A 23 0.26 -5.69 5.94
C LEU A 23 0.40 -6.45 4.63
N ALA A 24 1.50 -7.18 4.46
CA ALA A 24 1.74 -8.11 3.37
C ALA A 24 2.36 -9.37 3.96
N HIS A 25 1.88 -10.56 3.58
CA HIS A 25 2.36 -11.82 4.15
C HIS A 25 3.86 -12.04 3.94
N ASP A 26 4.36 -11.60 2.79
CA ASP A 26 5.75 -11.79 2.35
C ASP A 26 6.73 -10.80 3.02
N TYR A 27 6.23 -9.77 3.72
CA TYR A 27 7.06 -8.72 4.30
C TYR A 27 6.82 -8.54 5.81
N PRO A 28 7.85 -8.17 6.58
CA PRO A 28 7.75 -8.01 8.03
C PRO A 28 7.08 -6.68 8.46
N PHE A 29 6.11 -6.17 7.70
CA PHE A 29 5.41 -4.92 8.02
C PHE A 29 4.08 -5.21 8.73
N LEU A 30 3.83 -4.48 9.82
CA LEU A 30 2.68 -4.73 10.71
C LEU A 30 1.69 -3.57 10.65
N GLU A 31 0.41 -3.86 10.80
CA GLU A 31 -0.64 -2.84 10.86
C GLU A 31 -0.42 -1.87 12.04
N ALA A 32 0.11 -2.36 13.15
CA ALA A 32 0.48 -1.55 14.31
C ALA A 32 1.53 -0.47 13.97
N GLU A 33 2.39 -0.70 12.97
CA GLU A 33 3.37 0.31 12.54
C GLU A 33 2.69 1.51 11.90
N VAL A 34 1.62 1.29 11.15
CA VAL A 34 0.83 2.35 10.51
C VAL A 34 0.16 3.23 11.56
N ALA A 35 -0.51 2.62 12.54
CA ALA A 35 -1.16 3.36 13.62
C ALA A 35 -0.15 4.14 14.48
N TYR A 36 1.00 3.54 14.77
CA TYR A 36 2.08 4.23 15.48
C TYR A 36 2.59 5.44 14.68
N CYS A 37 2.81 5.25 13.38
CA CYS A 37 3.26 6.29 12.45
C CYS A 37 2.28 7.47 12.37
N ALA A 38 0.98 7.20 12.43
CA ALA A 38 -0.07 8.22 12.48
C ALA A 38 0.01 9.07 13.75
N ARG A 39 0.17 8.41 14.91
CA ARG A 39 0.11 9.06 16.24
C ARG A 39 1.38 9.81 16.63
N HIS A 40 2.56 9.26 16.34
CA HIS A 40 3.84 9.76 16.88
C HIS A 40 4.72 10.44 15.84
N GLU A 41 4.53 10.12 14.57
CA GLU A 41 5.41 10.57 13.49
C GLU A 41 4.66 11.39 12.44
N TYR A 42 3.45 11.87 12.75
CA TYR A 42 2.65 12.75 11.90
C TYR A 42 2.48 12.26 10.46
N CYS A 43 2.19 10.96 10.27
CA CYS A 43 1.98 10.40 8.93
C CYS A 43 0.61 10.77 8.37
N GLU A 44 0.52 11.87 7.63
CA GLU A 44 -0.75 12.37 7.08
C GLU A 44 -1.13 11.79 5.70
N SER A 45 -0.32 10.92 5.12
CA SER A 45 -0.59 10.31 3.81
C SER A 45 -0.18 8.84 3.76
N ALA A 46 -1.02 8.01 3.15
CA ALA A 46 -0.72 6.59 2.96
C ALA A 46 0.51 6.37 2.05
N ILE A 47 0.76 7.30 1.11
CA ILE A 47 1.92 7.24 0.21
C ILE A 47 3.21 7.44 1.00
N ASP A 48 3.20 8.33 1.98
CA ASP A 48 4.36 8.58 2.84
C ASP A 48 4.79 7.30 3.56
N PHE A 49 3.84 6.61 4.21
CA PHE A 49 4.11 5.35 4.88
C PHE A 49 4.66 4.28 3.92
N ILE A 50 4.04 4.11 2.75
CA ILE A 50 4.40 3.04 1.82
C ILE A 50 5.73 3.31 1.10
N SER A 51 6.04 4.58 0.82
CA SER A 51 7.25 4.95 0.09
C SER A 51 8.45 5.18 1.01
N ARG A 52 8.29 5.89 2.12
CA ARG A 52 9.41 6.32 2.97
C ARG A 52 9.63 5.42 4.19
N ARG A 53 8.57 4.85 4.79
CA ARG A 53 8.67 4.12 6.08
C ARG A 53 8.77 2.62 5.93
N SER A 54 7.91 2.02 5.11
CA SER A 54 8.05 0.61 4.72
C SER A 54 8.92 0.43 3.49
N ARG A 55 8.99 1.45 2.62
CA ARG A 55 9.66 1.39 1.31
C ARG A 55 9.13 0.26 0.42
N LEU A 56 7.95 -0.28 0.73
CA LEU A 56 7.34 -1.41 0.03
C LEU A 56 7.05 -1.07 -1.43
N ALA A 57 6.72 0.19 -1.73
CA ALA A 57 6.50 0.66 -3.12
C ALA A 57 7.71 0.44 -4.05
N PHE A 58 8.93 0.38 -3.52
CA PHE A 58 10.14 0.15 -4.31
C PHE A 58 10.55 -1.32 -4.37
N LEU A 59 10.11 -2.12 -3.41
CA LEU A 59 10.42 -3.55 -3.35
C LEU A 59 9.44 -4.36 -4.19
N ASP A 60 8.14 -4.13 -4.00
CA ASP A 60 7.07 -4.83 -4.70
C ASP A 60 5.84 -3.92 -4.79
N THR A 61 5.57 -3.47 -6.02
CA THR A 61 4.42 -2.61 -6.32
C THR A 61 3.08 -3.30 -6.08
N ASP A 62 3.01 -4.62 -6.27
CA ASP A 62 1.78 -5.39 -6.17
C ASP A 62 1.45 -5.71 -4.70
N ALA A 63 2.46 -6.06 -3.90
CA ALA A 63 2.32 -6.11 -2.44
C ALA A 63 1.98 -4.73 -1.84
N ALA A 64 2.61 -3.65 -2.32
CA ALA A 64 2.26 -2.29 -1.92
C ALA A 64 0.81 -1.94 -2.29
N GLY A 65 0.33 -2.42 -3.44
CA GLY A 65 -1.05 -2.27 -3.89
C GLY A 65 -2.06 -2.88 -2.94
N ARG A 66 -1.83 -4.13 -2.54
CA ARG A 66 -2.68 -4.85 -1.59
C ARG A 66 -2.66 -4.19 -0.21
N ALA A 67 -1.48 -3.78 0.26
CA ALA A 67 -1.31 -3.13 1.56
C ALA A 67 -1.95 -1.73 1.61
N LEU A 68 -1.96 -0.98 0.51
CA LEU A 68 -2.44 0.41 0.47
C LEU A 68 -3.88 0.57 0.99
N SER A 69 -4.79 -0.31 0.56
CA SER A 69 -6.20 -0.24 0.98
C SER A 69 -6.31 -0.33 2.51
N ARG A 70 -5.54 -1.25 3.11
CA ARG A 70 -5.51 -1.45 4.55
C ARG A 70 -4.84 -0.28 5.29
N VAL A 71 -3.74 0.26 4.76
CA VAL A 71 -3.07 1.45 5.32
C VAL A 71 -4.02 2.65 5.34
N ILE A 72 -4.73 2.92 4.24
CA ILE A 72 -5.70 4.04 4.17
C ILE A 72 -6.82 3.84 5.18
N GLN A 73 -7.30 2.60 5.38
CA GLN A 73 -8.33 2.32 6.37
C GLN A 73 -7.83 2.62 7.79
N ILE A 74 -6.62 2.18 8.15
CA ILE A 74 -6.05 2.41 9.48
C ILE A 74 -5.80 3.91 9.69
N LEU A 75 -5.10 4.58 8.77
CA LEU A 75 -4.85 6.03 8.85
C LEU A 75 -6.16 6.83 8.86
N GLY A 76 -7.17 6.38 8.12
CA GLY A 76 -8.48 6.99 8.10
C GLY A 76 -9.22 6.86 9.42
N SER A 77 -9.07 5.74 10.13
CA SER A 77 -9.59 5.57 11.49
C SER A 77 -8.87 6.46 12.50
N GLU A 78 -7.54 6.55 12.43
CA GLU A 78 -6.73 7.38 13.33
C GLU A 78 -6.98 8.88 13.15
N HIS A 79 -6.99 9.35 11.90
CA HIS A 79 -7.17 10.77 11.56
C HIS A 79 -8.64 11.16 11.29
N LYS A 80 -9.59 10.24 11.50
CA LYS A 80 -11.02 10.42 11.23
C LYS A 80 -11.30 10.98 9.82
N TRP A 81 -10.68 10.39 8.81
CA TRP A 81 -10.84 10.83 7.42
C TRP A 81 -12.22 10.48 6.86
N ASP A 82 -12.82 11.45 6.17
CA ASP A 82 -13.99 11.22 5.34
C ASP A 82 -13.70 10.30 4.15
N LYS A 83 -14.76 9.64 3.65
CA LYS A 83 -14.69 8.80 2.44
C LYS A 83 -14.09 9.54 1.24
N THR A 84 -14.37 10.84 1.12
CA THR A 84 -13.80 11.71 0.07
C THR A 84 -12.28 11.80 0.19
N ARG A 85 -11.77 12.00 1.41
CA ARG A 85 -10.32 12.08 1.68
C ARG A 85 -9.64 10.74 1.43
N GLN A 86 -10.26 9.63 1.84
CA GLN A 86 -9.76 8.29 1.55
C GLN A 86 -9.67 8.03 0.03
N LYS A 87 -10.69 8.43 -0.74
CA LYS A 87 -10.66 8.35 -2.20
C LYS A 87 -9.56 9.22 -2.81
N GLN A 88 -9.33 10.42 -2.28
CA GLN A 88 -8.22 11.28 -2.72
C GLN A 88 -6.85 10.63 -2.47
N GLN A 89 -6.65 10.02 -1.30
CA GLN A 89 -5.39 9.29 -1.00
C GLN A 89 -5.19 8.11 -1.96
N MET A 90 -6.26 7.39 -2.27
CA MET A 90 -6.22 6.30 -3.25
C MET A 90 -5.85 6.80 -4.65
N LEU A 91 -6.41 7.92 -5.10
CA LEU A 91 -6.08 8.53 -6.40
C LEU A 91 -4.62 8.98 -6.45
N LYS A 92 -4.15 9.67 -5.41
CA LYS A 92 -2.75 10.09 -5.32
C LYS A 92 -1.80 8.89 -5.35
N ALA A 93 -2.17 7.78 -4.70
CA ALA A 93 -1.34 6.57 -4.71
C ALA A 93 -1.28 5.92 -6.09
N LYS A 94 -2.39 5.94 -6.86
CA LYS A 94 -2.40 5.51 -8.26
C LYS A 94 -1.52 6.38 -9.14
N GLU A 95 -1.57 7.70 -8.97
CA GLU A 95 -0.66 8.63 -9.67
C GLU A 95 0.80 8.36 -9.30
N PHE A 96 1.09 8.14 -8.02
CA PHE A 96 2.43 7.83 -7.55
C PHE A 96 2.98 6.54 -8.18
N TRP A 97 2.19 5.46 -8.28
CA TRP A 97 2.61 4.25 -8.97
C TRP A 97 2.83 4.45 -10.47
N ARG A 98 1.98 5.26 -11.12
CA ARG A 98 2.17 5.63 -12.53
C ARG A 98 3.52 6.28 -12.76
N LEU A 99 3.98 7.12 -11.83
CA LEU A 99 5.30 7.74 -11.89
C LEU A 99 6.44 6.75 -11.60
N LEU A 100 6.25 5.83 -10.65
CA LEU A 100 7.26 4.84 -10.27
C LEU A 100 7.55 3.80 -11.36
N ASN A 101 6.55 3.40 -12.15
CA ASN A 101 6.71 2.31 -13.11
C ASN A 101 6.07 2.60 -14.49
N PRO A 102 6.68 3.50 -15.30
CA PRO A 102 6.13 3.91 -16.59
C PRO A 102 6.04 2.75 -17.61
N LYS A 103 6.91 1.73 -17.48
CA LYS A 103 6.92 0.56 -18.37
C LYS A 103 5.71 -0.37 -18.14
N LYS A 104 5.26 -0.53 -16.89
CA LYS A 104 4.08 -1.35 -16.56
C LYS A 104 2.81 -0.75 -17.17
N MET A 105 2.72 0.58 -17.25
CA MET A 105 1.64 1.29 -17.96
C MET A 105 1.70 1.08 -19.48
N LEU A 106 2.88 1.18 -20.09
CA LEU A 106 3.04 0.90 -21.53
C LEU A 106 2.59 -0.53 -21.85
N ASN A 107 2.97 -1.52 -21.05
CA ASN A 107 2.54 -2.91 -21.24
C ASN A 107 1.03 -3.10 -21.01
N SER A 108 0.45 -2.44 -19.99
CA SER A 108 -1.00 -2.47 -19.75
C SER A 108 -1.80 -1.80 -20.88
N MET A 109 -1.31 -0.66 -21.38
CA MET A 109 -1.98 0.12 -22.43
C MET A 109 -1.83 -0.54 -23.81
N MET A 110 -0.65 -1.10 -24.10
CA MET A 110 -0.43 -1.95 -25.28
C MET A 110 -1.26 -3.23 -25.20
N GLY A 111 -1.40 -3.84 -24.01
CA GLY A 111 -2.27 -4.99 -23.78
C GLY A 111 -3.74 -4.70 -24.06
N SER A 112 -4.27 -3.56 -23.58
CA SER A 112 -5.65 -3.15 -23.89
C SER A 112 -5.87 -2.85 -25.37
N ILE A 113 -4.89 -2.25 -26.05
CA ILE A 113 -4.96 -2.01 -27.51
C ILE A 113 -4.96 -3.34 -28.27
N ILE A 114 -4.12 -4.30 -27.87
CA ILE A 114 -4.08 -5.64 -28.47
C ILE A 114 -5.39 -6.40 -28.21
N ILE A 115 -5.93 -6.37 -26.99
CA ILE A 115 -7.22 -7.01 -26.65
C ILE A 115 -8.35 -6.45 -27.51
N VAL A 116 -8.42 -5.12 -27.68
CA VAL A 116 -9.42 -4.49 -28.54
C VAL A 116 -9.19 -4.81 -30.03
N ALA A 117 -7.94 -4.95 -30.47
CA ALA A 117 -7.60 -5.24 -31.86
C ALA A 117 -7.71 -6.74 -32.24
N VAL A 118 -7.57 -7.66 -31.27
CA VAL A 118 -7.49 -9.11 -31.50
C VAL A 118 -8.69 -9.87 -30.91
N GLY A 119 -9.47 -9.26 -30.01
CA GLY A 119 -10.71 -9.85 -29.47
C GLY A 119 -10.47 -11.00 -28.49
N VAL A 120 -9.44 -10.93 -27.65
CA VAL A 120 -9.07 -11.98 -26.67
C VAL A 120 -9.55 -11.58 -25.28
N GLU A 121 -10.32 -12.44 -24.59
CA GLU A 121 -10.82 -12.15 -23.24
C GLU A 121 -9.70 -12.11 -22.18
N GLU A 122 -9.88 -11.25 -21.18
CA GLU A 122 -8.89 -10.82 -20.17
C GLU A 122 -8.22 -11.95 -19.34
N HIS A 123 -8.73 -13.18 -19.42
CA HIS A 123 -8.28 -14.32 -18.62
C HIS A 123 -6.97 -14.98 -19.09
N ASP A 124 -6.51 -14.73 -20.32
CA ASP A 124 -5.31 -15.37 -20.89
C ASP A 124 -4.01 -14.55 -20.76
N VAL A 125 -4.07 -13.30 -20.30
CA VAL A 125 -2.90 -12.42 -20.25
C VAL A 125 -2.19 -12.53 -18.90
N ILE A 126 -1.47 -13.64 -18.69
CA ILE A 126 -0.52 -13.77 -17.57
C ILE A 126 0.70 -12.90 -17.90
N VAL A 127 0.71 -11.68 -17.37
CA VAL A 127 1.89 -10.80 -17.34
C VAL A 127 2.86 -11.30 -16.26
N TRP A 128 4.00 -11.87 -16.68
CA TRP A 128 5.18 -12.13 -15.85
C TRP A 128 5.98 -10.85 -15.61
#